data_AF-A0A9X2H4K8-F1
#
_entry.id   AF-A0A9X2H4K8-F1
#
_cell.length_a   1.000
_cell.length_b   1.000
_cell.length_c   1.000
_cell.angle_alpha   90.00
_cell.angle_beta   90.00
_cell.angle_gamma   90.00
#
_symmetry.space_group_name_H-M   'P 1'
#
loop_
_entity.id
_entity.type
_entity.pdbx_description
1 polymer ?
#
loop_
_entity_poly.entity_id
_entity_poly.type
_entity_poly.pdbx_seq_one_letter_code
_entity_poly.pdbx_strand_id
1 'polypeptide(L)'
;MKFPLRIVLILLALFALAIGGGLLAGPERLWRSVGGPADQGAVGFSDLSRSLAPNDALACFPGACNGATDMALPLYQDAPAALLDRLDAFVLADRNVTRVDDGARPDYRRYVARTPVLRFPDTVDAEAIAGDGGTQLRLYSRSLLGHSDFGANAARLKVWAGWLRRD
;
A
#
# COMPACT_ATOMS: atom_id res chain seq x y z
N MET A 1 11.72 -9.94 -35.87
CA MET A 1 11.46 -8.50 -36.15
C MET A 1 12.69 -7.69 -35.76
N LYS A 2 13.34 -7.00 -36.70
CA LYS A 2 14.43 -6.07 -36.38
C LYS A 2 13.81 -4.77 -35.87
N PHE A 3 13.94 -4.46 -34.58
CA PHE A 3 13.59 -3.13 -34.10
C PHE A 3 14.47 -2.12 -34.82
N PRO A 4 13.92 -1.06 -35.42
CA PRO A 4 14.73 -0.06 -36.10
C PRO A 4 15.63 0.59 -35.06
N LEU A 5 16.93 0.65 -35.33
CA LEU A 5 17.96 1.18 -34.44
C LEU A 5 17.59 2.54 -33.83
N ARG A 6 16.81 3.36 -34.56
CA ARG A 6 16.25 4.64 -34.10
C ARG A 6 15.32 4.49 -32.88
N ILE A 7 14.45 3.49 -32.86
CA ILE A 7 13.56 3.22 -31.71
C ILE A 7 14.39 2.82 -30.49
N VAL A 8 15.41 1.97 -30.68
CA VAL A 8 16.30 1.56 -29.59
C VAL A 8 17.04 2.75 -28.99
N LEU A 9 17.58 3.65 -29.83
CA LEU A 9 18.28 4.85 -29.36
C LEU A 9 17.36 5.83 -28.63
N ILE A 10 16.11 6.00 -29.09
CA ILE A 10 15.11 6.83 -28.41
C ILE A 10 14.79 6.25 -27.03
N LEU A 11 14.57 4.94 -26.93
CA LEU A 11 14.29 4.28 -25.65
C LEU A 11 15.48 4.39 -24.69
N LEU A 12 16.72 4.24 -25.17
CA LEU A 12 17.91 4.42 -24.35
C LEU A 12 18.08 5.86 -23.86
N ALA A 13 17.80 6.85 -24.71
CA ALA A 13 17.85 8.26 -24.32
C ALA A 13 16.79 8.58 -23.25
N LEU A 14 15.56 8.09 -23.41
CA LEU A 14 14.49 8.24 -22.41
C LEU A 14 14.84 7.55 -21.09
N PHE A 15 15.42 6.36 -21.16
CA PHE A 15 15.88 5.63 -19.98
C PHE A 15 17.01 6.37 -19.26
N ALA A 16 18.00 6.89 -19.99
CA ALA A 16 19.07 7.70 -19.44
C ALA A 16 18.55 9.01 -18.82
N LEU A 17 17.53 9.63 -19.42
CA LEU A 17 16.89 10.83 -18.88
C LEU A 17 16.09 10.53 -17.60
N ALA A 18 15.39 9.39 -17.54
CA ALA A 18 14.70 8.93 -16.34
C ALA A 18 15.68 8.60 -15.21
N ILE A 19 16.81 7.96 -15.51
CA ILE A 19 17.91 7.72 -14.56
C ILE A 19 18.52 9.05 -14.11
N GLY A 20 18.84 9.96 -15.04
CA GLY A 20 19.41 11.28 -14.72
C GLY A 20 18.47 12.12 -13.87
N GLY A 21 17.16 12.10 -14.17
CA GLY A 21 16.13 12.72 -13.36
C GLY A 21 16.01 12.09 -11.97
N GLY A 22 16.08 10.76 -11.87
CA GLY A 22 16.12 10.04 -10.60
C GLY A 22 17.36 10.32 -9.75
N LEU A 23 18.52 10.52 -10.38
CA LEU A 23 19.78 10.86 -9.69
C LEU A 23 19.83 12.32 -9.22
N LEU A 24 19.26 13.26 -9.98
CA LEU A 24 19.26 14.69 -9.64
C LEU A 24 18.09 15.09 -8.72
N ALA A 25 16.90 14.55 -8.97
CA ALA A 25 15.69 14.87 -8.22
C ALA A 25 15.34 13.80 -7.15
N GLY A 26 16.00 12.65 -7.12
CA GLY A 26 15.58 11.54 -6.27
C GLY A 26 14.31 10.84 -6.79
N PRO A 27 14.17 9.52 -6.56
CA PRO A 27 13.09 8.72 -7.12
C PRO A 27 11.69 9.22 -6.73
N GLU A 28 11.52 9.77 -5.52
CA GLU A 28 10.21 10.24 -5.04
C GLU A 28 9.67 11.43 -5.83
N ARG A 29 10.54 12.40 -6.22
CA ARG A 29 10.13 13.53 -7.05
C ARG A 29 9.74 13.07 -8.45
N LEU A 30 10.47 12.10 -8.99
CA LEU A 30 10.15 11.48 -10.27
C LEU A 30 8.78 10.79 -10.23
N TRP A 31 8.54 9.90 -9.25
CA TRP A 31 7.24 9.23 -9.13
C TRP A 31 6.09 10.20 -8.92
N ARG A 32 6.31 11.27 -8.14
CA ARG A 32 5.31 12.33 -7.99
C ARG A 32 4.96 13.03 -9.29
N SER A 33 5.93 13.24 -10.18
CA SER A 33 5.69 13.87 -11.49
C SER A 33 4.91 12.98 -12.46
N VAL A 34 4.99 11.65 -12.30
CA VAL A 34 4.34 10.68 -13.20
C VAL A 34 2.97 10.24 -12.68
N GLY A 35 2.89 9.89 -11.39
CA GLY A 35 1.69 9.32 -10.77
C GLY A 35 0.90 10.28 -9.89
N GLY A 36 1.42 11.48 -9.62
CA GLY A 36 0.84 12.38 -8.63
C GLY A 36 1.29 12.05 -7.18
N PRO A 37 0.58 12.54 -6.16
CA PRO A 37 0.95 12.30 -4.76
C PRO A 37 1.02 10.82 -4.40
N ALA A 38 1.97 10.46 -3.54
CA ALA A 38 2.13 9.09 -3.05
C ALA A 38 0.94 8.60 -2.19
N ASP A 39 0.29 9.53 -1.51
CA ASP A 39 -0.97 9.27 -0.83
C ASP A 39 -2.12 9.36 -1.85
N GLN A 40 -2.77 8.22 -2.10
CA GLN A 40 -3.91 8.08 -3.00
C GLN A 40 -5.26 8.39 -2.31
N GLY A 41 -5.24 8.91 -1.08
CA GLY A 41 -6.43 9.30 -0.34
C GLY A 41 -7.10 8.14 0.41
N ALA A 42 -8.10 8.49 1.23
CA ALA A 42 -8.85 7.52 2.01
C ALA A 42 -9.74 6.63 1.14
N VAL A 43 -10.06 5.44 1.64
CA VAL A 43 -11.08 4.55 1.07
C VAL A 43 -12.15 4.25 2.10
N GLY A 44 -13.38 4.05 1.63
CA GLY A 44 -14.41 3.36 2.39
C GLY A 44 -14.34 1.86 2.11
N PHE A 45 -14.20 1.03 3.13
CA PHE A 45 -14.17 -0.42 2.93
C PHE A 45 -15.53 -1.01 2.54
N SER A 46 -16.62 -0.34 2.92
CA SER A 46 -17.99 -0.74 2.60
C SER A 46 -18.32 -0.56 1.11
N ASP A 47 -17.65 0.34 0.41
CA ASP A 47 -17.84 0.65 -1.00
C ASP A 47 -16.52 0.58 -1.79
N LEU A 48 -15.57 -0.21 -1.28
CA LEU A 48 -14.22 -0.28 -1.80
C LEU A 48 -14.20 -0.68 -3.27
N SER A 49 -13.66 0.20 -4.11
CA SER A 49 -13.28 -0.11 -5.48
C SER A 49 -11.81 -0.52 -5.52
N ARG A 50 -11.53 -1.72 -6.06
CA ARG A 50 -10.17 -2.23 -6.27
C ARG A 50 -9.46 -1.44 -7.37
N SER A 51 -8.14 -1.52 -7.38
CA SER A 51 -7.31 -1.01 -8.47
C SER A 51 -7.72 -1.70 -9.78
N LEU A 52 -7.70 -0.94 -10.88
CA LEU A 52 -7.92 -1.49 -12.21
C LEU A 52 -6.73 -2.35 -12.68
N ALA A 53 -5.56 -2.16 -12.07
CA ALA A 53 -4.37 -2.97 -12.31
C ALA A 53 -4.23 -4.05 -11.21
N PRO A 54 -3.66 -5.23 -11.53
CA PRO A 54 -3.36 -6.28 -10.55
C PRO A 54 -2.11 -5.92 -9.71
N ASN A 55 -2.15 -4.77 -9.05
CA ASN A 55 -1.07 -4.17 -8.27
C ASN A 55 -1.55 -3.73 -6.88
N ASP A 56 -2.61 -4.36 -6.39
CA ASP A 56 -3.19 -4.13 -5.07
C ASP A 56 -3.47 -5.46 -4.34
N ALA A 57 -3.74 -5.37 -3.04
CA ALA A 57 -4.11 -6.50 -2.20
C ALA A 57 -5.11 -6.05 -1.11
N LEU A 58 -6.06 -6.92 -0.78
CA LEU A 58 -7.08 -6.72 0.26
C LEU A 58 -7.05 -7.89 1.23
N ALA A 59 -6.95 -7.57 2.53
CA ALA A 59 -7.04 -8.54 3.60
C ALA A 59 -8.16 -8.14 4.57
N CYS A 60 -9.12 -9.02 4.83
CA CYS A 60 -10.23 -8.74 5.72
C CYS A 60 -10.67 -9.98 6.50
N PHE A 61 -11.37 -9.77 7.62
CA PHE A 61 -12.17 -10.84 8.22
C PHE A 61 -13.22 -11.35 7.21
N PRO A 62 -13.50 -12.66 7.13
CA PRO A 62 -14.51 -13.19 6.22
C PRO A 62 -15.87 -12.49 6.34
N GLY A 63 -16.39 -11.96 5.23
CA GLY A 63 -17.64 -11.20 5.19
C GLY A 63 -17.53 -9.73 5.62
N ALA A 64 -16.36 -9.26 6.06
CA ALA A 64 -16.18 -7.86 6.46
C ALA A 64 -15.88 -6.91 5.30
N CYS A 65 -15.59 -7.41 4.09
CA CYS A 65 -15.31 -6.57 2.91
C CYS A 65 -16.14 -7.03 1.72
N ASN A 66 -16.48 -6.07 0.85
CA ASN A 66 -17.16 -6.36 -0.40
C ASN A 66 -16.15 -6.87 -1.43
N GLY A 67 -16.50 -7.98 -2.10
CA GLY A 67 -15.68 -8.58 -3.16
C GLY A 67 -14.68 -9.64 -2.69
N ALA A 68 -13.82 -10.07 -3.61
CA ALA A 68 -12.81 -11.08 -3.34
C ALA A 68 -11.67 -10.49 -2.48
N THR A 69 -11.28 -11.24 -1.44
CA THR A 69 -10.13 -10.91 -0.59
C THR A 69 -8.95 -11.79 -0.96
N ASP A 70 -7.73 -11.24 -0.88
CA ASP A 70 -6.48 -11.95 -1.14
C ASP A 70 -6.00 -12.70 0.12
N MET A 71 -6.47 -12.27 1.29
CA MET A 71 -6.09 -12.84 2.59
C MET A 71 -7.23 -12.71 3.61
N ALA A 72 -7.55 -13.82 4.26
CA ALA A 72 -8.46 -13.80 5.41
C ALA A 72 -7.71 -13.39 6.68
N LEU A 73 -8.30 -12.46 7.44
CA LEU A 73 -7.81 -12.03 8.76
C LEU A 73 -8.65 -12.65 9.88
N PRO A 74 -8.06 -12.91 11.07
CA PRO A 74 -8.83 -13.37 12.23
C PRO A 74 -9.62 -12.22 12.87
N LEU A 75 -10.43 -12.55 13.87
CA LEU A 75 -10.85 -11.59 14.88
C LEU A 75 -9.67 -11.31 15.83
N TYR A 76 -9.48 -10.05 16.19
CA TYR A 76 -8.51 -9.60 17.17
C TYR A 76 -9.21 -9.29 18.50
N GLN A 77 -8.55 -9.54 19.62
CA GLN A 77 -9.17 -9.34 20.95
C GLN A 77 -9.00 -7.90 21.46
N ASP A 78 -8.07 -7.14 20.89
CA ASP A 78 -7.89 -5.72 21.16
C ASP A 78 -9.15 -4.91 20.80
N ALA A 79 -9.39 -3.82 21.51
CA ALA A 79 -10.34 -2.80 21.05
C ALA A 79 -9.84 -2.17 19.73
N PRO A 80 -10.72 -1.66 18.84
CA PRO A 80 -10.32 -1.19 17.52
C PRO A 80 -9.17 -0.18 17.50
N ALA A 81 -9.23 0.83 18.36
CA ALA A 81 -8.16 1.84 18.47
C ALA A 81 -6.84 1.21 18.95
N ALA A 82 -6.89 0.34 19.97
CA ALA A 82 -5.70 -0.33 20.50
C ALA A 82 -5.03 -1.24 19.48
N LEU A 83 -5.82 -1.93 18.63
CA LEU A 83 -5.29 -2.73 17.54
C LEU A 83 -4.53 -1.88 16.52
N LEU A 84 -5.05 -0.69 16.20
CA LEU A 84 -4.39 0.23 15.27
C LEU A 84 -3.18 0.91 15.88
N ASP A 85 -3.15 1.14 17.20
CA ASP A 85 -1.97 1.63 17.90
C ASP A 85 -0.85 0.58 17.93
N ARG A 86 -1.20 -0.70 18.10
CA ARG A 86 -0.26 -1.83 17.91
C ARG A 86 0.28 -1.83 16.47
N LEU A 87 -0.61 -1.69 15.48
CA LEU A 87 -0.19 -1.62 14.08
C LEU A 87 0.78 -0.47 13.83
N ASP A 88 0.46 0.74 14.32
CA ASP A 88 1.33 1.93 14.24
C ASP A 88 2.71 1.64 14.82
N ALA A 89 2.78 1.05 16.03
CA ALA A 89 4.05 0.73 16.70
C ALA A 89 4.95 -0.20 15.87
N PHE A 90 4.37 -1.11 15.11
CA PHE A 90 5.10 -2.00 14.21
C PHE A 90 5.50 -1.33 12.90
N VAL A 91 4.52 -0.76 12.17
CA VAL A 91 4.76 -0.31 10.79
C VAL A 91 5.63 0.93 10.75
N LEU A 92 5.54 1.81 11.76
CA LEU A 92 6.35 3.03 11.83
C LEU A 92 7.78 2.78 12.30
N ALA A 93 8.13 1.56 12.74
CA ALA A 93 9.51 1.15 12.91
C ALA A 93 10.25 0.96 11.57
N ASP A 94 9.51 0.76 10.46
CA ASP A 94 10.08 0.76 9.12
C ASP A 94 10.22 2.19 8.60
N ARG A 95 11.47 2.63 8.39
CA ARG A 95 11.81 3.95 7.81
C ARG A 95 11.22 4.22 6.43
N ASN A 96 10.68 3.20 5.76
CA ASN A 96 10.04 3.33 4.46
C ASN A 96 8.53 3.51 4.54
N VAL A 97 7.94 3.49 5.73
CA VAL A 97 6.53 3.69 5.98
C VAL A 97 6.32 5.02 6.70
N THR A 98 5.34 5.79 6.25
CA THR A 98 4.92 7.05 6.89
C THR A 98 3.42 7.06 7.04
N ARG A 99 2.89 7.42 8.21
CA ARG A 99 1.46 7.70 8.40
C ARG A 99 1.10 9.04 7.75
N VAL A 100 -0.03 9.09 7.06
CA VAL A 100 -0.47 10.24 6.24
C VAL A 100 -1.93 10.66 6.46
N ASP A 101 -2.67 9.98 7.35
CA ASP A 101 -3.97 10.48 7.81
C ASP A 101 -3.83 11.64 8.83
N ASP A 102 -4.94 12.31 9.12
CA ASP A 102 -5.01 13.44 10.04
C ASP A 102 -5.23 13.03 11.51
N GLY A 103 -5.35 11.73 11.79
CA GLY A 103 -5.63 11.19 13.12
C GLY A 103 -7.04 11.48 13.65
N ALA A 104 -7.95 12.06 12.86
CA ALA A 104 -9.29 12.40 13.32
C ALA A 104 -10.18 11.17 13.58
N ARG A 105 -9.86 10.05 12.91
CA ARG A 105 -10.55 8.77 13.06
C ARG A 105 -9.71 7.79 13.88
N PRO A 106 -10.14 7.43 15.12
CA PRO A 106 -9.37 6.49 15.94
C PRO A 106 -9.39 5.07 15.37
N ASP A 107 -10.40 4.73 14.57
CA ASP A 107 -10.68 3.43 13.94
C ASP A 107 -10.07 3.28 12.54
N TYR A 108 -9.29 4.26 12.07
CA TYR A 108 -8.72 4.29 10.74
C TYR A 108 -7.28 4.78 10.72
N ARG A 109 -6.47 4.23 9.82
CA ARG A 109 -5.10 4.68 9.54
C ARG A 109 -4.86 4.68 8.05
N ARG A 110 -4.06 5.64 7.57
CA ARG A 110 -3.53 5.63 6.20
C ARG A 110 -2.02 5.80 6.21
N TYR A 111 -1.35 4.96 5.46
CA TYR A 111 0.10 4.95 5.34
C TYR A 111 0.53 5.07 3.89
N VAL A 112 1.72 5.61 3.69
CA VAL A 112 2.48 5.45 2.44
C VAL A 112 3.69 4.58 2.74
N ALA A 113 3.73 3.40 2.12
CA ALA A 113 4.87 2.50 2.14
C ALA A 113 5.68 2.68 0.86
N ARG A 114 7.01 2.69 0.96
CA ARG A 114 7.90 2.83 -0.21
C ARG A 114 8.84 1.64 -0.34
N THR A 115 9.13 1.21 -1.56
CA THR A 115 10.16 0.18 -1.76
C THR A 115 11.55 0.68 -1.36
N PRO A 116 12.45 -0.15 -0.78
CA PRO A 116 13.68 0.35 -0.16
C PRO A 116 14.67 1.04 -1.11
N VAL A 117 14.72 0.59 -2.37
CA VAL A 117 15.70 1.08 -3.36
C VAL A 117 15.05 2.06 -4.32
N LEU A 118 14.01 1.62 -5.02
CA LEU A 118 13.35 2.43 -6.05
C LEU A 118 12.32 3.40 -5.49
N ARG A 119 11.98 3.31 -4.19
CA ARG A 119 11.03 4.20 -3.51
C ARG A 119 9.66 4.28 -4.18
N PHE A 120 9.23 3.20 -4.85
CA PHE A 120 7.89 3.12 -5.43
C PHE A 120 6.85 3.25 -4.31
N PRO A 121 5.90 4.19 -4.43
CA PRO A 121 4.92 4.43 -3.37
C PRO A 121 3.67 3.57 -3.52
N ASP A 122 3.29 2.96 -2.40
CA ASP A 122 2.02 2.26 -2.21
C ASP A 122 1.25 2.93 -1.08
N THR A 123 -0.05 3.11 -1.25
CA THR A 123 -0.94 3.57 -0.18
C THR A 123 -1.52 2.36 0.53
N VAL A 124 -1.47 2.36 1.86
CA VAL A 124 -2.05 1.30 2.70
C VAL A 124 -3.08 1.91 3.63
N ASP A 125 -4.32 1.46 3.52
CA ASP A 125 -5.41 1.83 4.40
C ASP A 125 -5.68 0.68 5.38
N ALA A 126 -5.90 1.04 6.64
CA ALA A 126 -6.28 0.11 7.69
C ALA A 126 -7.51 0.63 8.42
N GLU A 127 -8.52 -0.23 8.57
CA GLU A 127 -9.73 0.07 9.34
C GLU A 127 -9.99 -1.07 10.33
N ALA A 128 -10.29 -0.70 11.57
CA ALA A 128 -10.62 -1.64 12.63
C ALA A 128 -12.03 -1.37 13.13
N ILE A 129 -12.89 -2.40 13.13
CA ILE A 129 -14.29 -2.26 13.52
C ILE A 129 -14.60 -3.27 14.61
N ALA A 130 -15.31 -2.83 15.66
CA ALA A 130 -15.82 -3.75 16.66
C ALA A 130 -16.89 -4.67 16.04
N GLY A 131 -16.75 -5.98 16.25
CA GLY A 131 -17.74 -6.97 15.86
C GLY A 131 -18.01 -7.97 16.98
N ASP A 132 -18.92 -8.91 16.71
CA ASP A 132 -19.23 -9.97 17.66
C ASP A 132 -18.00 -10.88 17.85
N GLY A 133 -17.53 -10.98 19.10
CA GLY A 133 -16.37 -11.82 19.45
C GLY A 133 -14.99 -11.21 19.19
N GLY A 134 -14.92 -9.94 18.77
CA GLY A 134 -13.67 -9.19 18.66
C GLY A 134 -13.65 -8.11 17.59
N THR A 135 -12.50 -7.49 17.40
CA THR A 135 -12.24 -6.48 16.38
C THR A 135 -11.96 -7.14 15.02
N GLN A 136 -12.69 -6.71 14.01
CA GLN A 136 -12.46 -7.05 12.61
C GLN A 136 -11.51 -6.03 11.99
N LEU A 137 -10.35 -6.50 11.54
CA LEU A 137 -9.38 -5.68 10.80
C LEU A 137 -9.64 -5.79 9.29
N ARG A 138 -9.49 -4.67 8.59
CA ARG A 138 -9.49 -4.57 7.14
C ARG A 138 -8.25 -3.83 6.70
N LEU A 139 -7.50 -4.38 5.74
CA LEU A 139 -6.29 -3.80 5.21
C LEU A 139 -6.37 -3.77 3.68
N TYR A 140 -6.05 -2.63 3.09
CA TYR A 140 -6.00 -2.47 1.65
C TYR A 140 -4.70 -1.78 1.24
N SER A 141 -3.90 -2.43 0.41
CA SER A 141 -2.59 -1.94 -0.03
C SER A 141 -2.59 -1.85 -1.56
N ARG A 142 -2.31 -0.68 -2.12
CA ARG A 142 -2.35 -0.44 -3.57
C ARG A 142 -1.19 0.41 -4.07
N SER A 143 -0.61 -0.01 -5.20
CA SER A 143 0.49 0.72 -5.82
C SER A 143 -0.01 1.96 -6.56
N LEU A 144 0.69 3.09 -6.45
CA LEU A 144 0.38 4.29 -7.24
C LEU A 144 0.65 4.08 -8.74
N LEU A 145 1.68 3.29 -9.05
CA LEU A 145 2.26 3.17 -10.38
C LEU A 145 2.41 1.71 -10.81
N GLY A 146 2.36 1.49 -12.13
CA GLY A 146 2.66 0.20 -12.75
C GLY A 146 1.47 -0.76 -12.81
N HIS A 147 1.52 -1.71 -13.74
CA HIS A 147 0.46 -2.72 -13.89
C HIS A 147 0.59 -3.88 -12.90
N SER A 148 1.80 -4.18 -12.44
CA SER A 148 2.07 -5.26 -11.48
C SER A 148 3.02 -4.76 -10.41
N ASP A 149 2.83 -5.27 -9.21
CA ASP A 149 3.67 -5.03 -8.02
C ASP A 149 4.53 -6.25 -7.66
N PHE A 150 4.51 -7.30 -8.48
CA PHE A 150 5.14 -8.61 -8.20
C PHE A 150 4.73 -9.21 -6.84
N GLY A 151 3.52 -8.93 -6.36
CA GLY A 151 2.98 -9.42 -5.10
C GLY A 151 3.45 -8.63 -3.87
N ALA A 152 4.09 -7.48 -4.04
CA ALA A 152 4.60 -6.67 -2.93
C ALA A 152 3.49 -6.25 -1.95
N ASN A 153 2.31 -5.87 -2.44
CA ASN A 153 1.18 -5.47 -1.59
C ASN A 153 0.65 -6.66 -0.77
N ALA A 154 0.47 -7.81 -1.40
CA ALA A 154 0.03 -9.03 -0.71
C ALA A 154 1.06 -9.49 0.36
N ALA A 155 2.35 -9.43 0.02
CA ALA A 155 3.43 -9.75 0.96
C ALA A 155 3.46 -8.77 2.14
N ARG A 156 3.23 -7.48 1.91
CA ARG A 156 3.13 -6.46 2.96
C ARG A 156 2.01 -6.75 3.93
N LEU A 157 0.80 -6.99 3.42
CA LEU A 157 -0.35 -7.31 4.27
C LEU A 157 -0.11 -8.58 5.09
N LYS A 158 0.54 -9.59 4.50
CA LYS A 158 0.95 -10.81 5.21
C LYS A 158 1.88 -10.53 6.39
N VAL A 159 2.87 -9.66 6.20
CA VAL A 159 3.83 -9.30 7.25
C VAL A 159 3.12 -8.54 8.37
N TRP A 160 2.31 -7.54 8.02
CA TRP A 160 1.59 -6.71 9.00
C TRP A 160 0.60 -7.53 9.81
N ALA A 161 -0.24 -8.33 9.15
CA ALA A 161 -1.17 -9.25 9.82
C ALA A 161 -0.44 -10.33 10.63
N GLY A 162 0.68 -10.84 10.12
CA GLY A 162 1.49 -11.83 10.81
C GLY A 162 2.12 -11.32 12.10
N TRP A 163 2.46 -10.03 12.16
CA TRP A 163 2.96 -9.39 13.37
C TRP A 163 1.86 -9.20 14.42
N LEU A 164 0.69 -8.70 14.00
CA LEU A 164 -0.45 -8.46 14.91
C LEU A 164 -0.99 -9.74 15.58
N ARG A 165 -0.73 -10.91 15.01
CA ARG A 165 -1.16 -12.21 15.57
C ARG A 165 -0.27 -12.76 16.70
N ARG A 166 0.85 -12.09 17.01
CA ARG A 166 1.87 -12.63 17.93
C ARG A 166 1.62 -12.31 19.42
N ASP A 167 0.63 -11.47 19.71
CA ASP A 167 0.12 -11.18 21.06
C ASP A 167 -1.40 -11.33 21.05
#